data_AF-A0A928PV68-F1
#
_entry.id   AF-A0A928PV68-F1
#
_cell.length_a   1.000
_cell.length_b   1.000
_cell.length_c   1.000
_cell.angle_alpha   90.00
_cell.angle_beta   90.00
_cell.angle_gamma   90.00
#
_symmetry.space_group_name_H-M   'P 1'
#
loop_
_entity.id
_entity.type
_entity.pdbx_description
1 polymer ?
#
loop_
_entity_poly.entity_id
_entity_poly.type
_entity_poly.pdbx_seq_one_letter_code
_entity_poly.pdbx_strand_id
1 'polypeptide(L)'
;CETEPVSALRLPDDPHVLVSIHCYYGTAHRSEFLDCENRLTLREKYEMYKILRDIYRIIIKKGYGVVLGEFGWTDRVNLENLAERAEYFITTANKFGIPCIVWDNGLDFRLFDRTTHVLEFPDYIKP
;
A
#
# COMPACT_ATOMS: atom_id res chain seq x y z
N CYS A 1 -16.10 3.96 -6.49
CA CYS A 1 -15.18 2.83 -6.19
C CYS A 1 -13.75 3.39 -6.13
N GLU A 2 -12.90 2.99 -5.17
CA GLU A 2 -11.55 3.59 -5.02
C GLU A 2 -10.66 3.46 -6.26
N THR A 3 -10.95 2.52 -7.15
CA THR A 3 -10.23 2.25 -8.40
C THR A 3 -10.87 2.87 -9.65
N GLU A 4 -11.91 3.70 -9.51
CA GLU A 4 -12.52 4.42 -10.64
C GLU A 4 -11.53 5.29 -11.42
N PRO A 5 -10.65 6.10 -10.77
CA PRO A 5 -9.66 6.88 -11.50
C PRO A 5 -8.71 6.02 -12.35
N VAL A 6 -8.34 4.84 -11.83
CA VAL A 6 -7.47 3.88 -12.53
C VAL A 6 -8.13 3.37 -13.82
N SER A 7 -9.46 3.21 -13.81
CA SER A 7 -10.22 2.74 -14.98
C SER A 7 -10.29 3.78 -16.10
N ALA A 8 -10.11 5.07 -15.80
CA ALA A 8 -10.13 6.16 -16.78
C ALA A 8 -8.78 6.41 -17.45
N LEU A 9 -7.71 5.76 -16.98
CA LEU A 9 -6.35 5.95 -17.49
C LEU A 9 -6.24 5.47 -18.93
N ARG A 10 -5.71 6.33 -19.80
CA ARG A 10 -5.34 5.98 -21.18
C ARG A 10 -3.86 5.67 -21.22
N LEU A 11 -3.51 4.46 -21.62
CA LEU A 11 -2.13 4.02 -21.75
C LEU A 11 -1.66 4.21 -23.18
N PRO A 12 -0.42 4.68 -23.39
CA PRO A 12 0.19 4.71 -24.72
C PRO A 12 0.36 3.28 -25.26
N ASP A 13 0.39 3.14 -26.58
CA ASP A 13 0.72 1.89 -27.26
C ASP A 13 2.24 1.68 -27.24
N ASP A 14 2.76 1.32 -26.07
CA ASP A 14 4.19 1.08 -25.85
C ASP A 14 4.36 -0.11 -24.87
N PRO A 15 5.10 -1.18 -25.27
CA PRO A 15 5.28 -2.36 -24.43
C PRO A 15 6.22 -2.16 -23.22
N HIS A 16 6.88 -1.01 -23.08
CA HIS A 16 7.84 -0.70 -22.02
C HIS A 16 7.33 0.35 -21.03
N VAL A 17 6.02 0.53 -20.93
CA VAL A 17 5.40 1.46 -19.98
C VAL A 17 4.94 0.73 -18.72
N LEU A 18 5.24 1.36 -17.58
CA LEU A 18 4.72 0.98 -16.26
C LEU A 18 3.77 2.07 -15.76
N VAL A 19 2.71 1.66 -15.08
CA VAL A 19 1.79 2.57 -14.39
C VAL A 19 2.25 2.76 -12.95
N SER A 20 2.45 4.01 -12.53
CA SER A 20 2.67 4.34 -11.12
C SER A 20 1.33 4.65 -10.44
N ILE A 21 1.09 4.03 -9.29
CA ILE A 21 -0.09 4.29 -8.45
C ILE A 21 0.38 4.57 -7.03
N HIS A 22 -0.19 5.59 -6.39
CA HIS A 22 0.02 5.84 -4.96
C HIS A 22 -1.23 5.37 -4.19
N CYS A 23 -1.05 4.54 -3.16
CA CYS A 23 -2.15 3.87 -2.46
C CYS A 23 -2.02 4.00 -0.94
N TYR A 24 -2.58 5.09 -0.39
CA TYR A 24 -2.61 5.37 1.05
C TYR A 24 -3.92 4.93 1.72
N TYR A 25 -4.31 3.67 1.51
CA TYR A 25 -5.52 3.10 2.12
C TYR A 25 -5.39 3.05 3.66
N GLY A 26 -6.40 3.54 4.38
CA GLY A 26 -6.44 3.44 5.84
C GLY A 26 -5.45 4.34 6.59
N THR A 27 -4.86 5.35 5.94
CA THR A 27 -4.02 6.35 6.62
C THR A 27 -4.86 7.33 7.44
N ALA A 28 -4.30 7.86 8.54
CA ALA A 28 -5.01 8.71 9.50
C ALA A 28 -5.58 10.03 8.93
N HIS A 29 -5.22 10.43 7.70
CA HIS A 29 -5.90 11.54 7.02
C HIS A 29 -7.34 11.19 6.58
N ARG A 30 -7.72 9.91 6.64
CA ARG A 30 -9.06 9.36 6.34
C ARG A 30 -9.74 8.78 7.59
N SER A 31 -9.42 9.27 8.79
CA SER A 31 -9.72 8.71 10.12
C SER A 31 -11.20 8.60 10.53
N GLU A 32 -12.09 8.15 9.66
CA GLU A 32 -13.41 7.62 10.04
C GLU A 32 -13.42 6.08 10.03
N PHE A 33 -12.36 5.43 9.51
CA PHE A 33 -12.32 3.97 9.27
C PHE A 33 -11.30 3.20 10.10
N LEU A 34 -10.41 3.87 10.83
CA LEU A 34 -9.57 3.21 11.81
C LEU A 34 -10.40 3.08 13.09
N ASP A 35 -11.19 2.02 13.15
CA ASP A 35 -11.69 1.55 14.42
C ASP A 35 -10.46 1.36 15.33
N CYS A 36 -10.53 1.87 16.55
CA CYS A 36 -9.45 1.86 17.53
C CYS A 36 -9.13 0.44 18.04
N GLU A 37 -9.47 -0.59 17.28
CA GLU A 37 -9.11 -1.97 17.55
C GLU A 37 -7.62 -2.19 17.25
N ASN A 38 -6.93 -2.80 18.20
CA ASN A 38 -5.51 -3.14 18.12
C ASN A 38 -5.15 -4.20 17.04
N ARG A 39 -6.04 -4.51 16.09
CA ARG A 39 -5.85 -5.63 15.12
C ARG A 39 -6.32 -5.27 13.71
N LEU A 40 -5.85 -6.00 12.70
CA LEU A 40 -6.35 -5.89 11.33
C LEU A 40 -7.68 -6.64 11.17
N THR A 41 -8.75 -5.93 10.81
CA THR A 41 -10.10 -6.49 10.68
C THR A 41 -10.30 -7.26 9.36
N LEU A 42 -11.31 -8.14 9.32
CA LEU A 42 -11.70 -8.82 8.07
C LEU A 42 -12.16 -7.84 6.97
N ARG A 43 -12.77 -6.73 7.37
CA ARG A 43 -13.21 -5.68 6.45
C ARG A 43 -12.03 -4.99 5.79
N GLU A 44 -11.01 -4.61 6.57
CA GLU A 44 -9.78 -4.03 6.03
C GLU A 44 -9.06 -5.00 5.10
N LYS A 45 -8.94 -6.29 5.49
CA LYS A 45 -8.38 -7.35 4.63
C LYS A 45 -9.11 -7.41 3.28
N TYR A 46 -10.44 -7.42 3.30
CA TYR A 46 -11.26 -7.46 2.10
C TYR A 46 -11.07 -6.24 1.20
N GLU A 47 -11.07 -5.03 1.75
CA GLU A 47 -10.91 -3.80 0.96
C GLU A 47 -9.50 -3.69 0.37
N MET A 48 -8.45 -3.98 1.15
CA MET A 48 -7.07 -4.05 0.64
C MET A 48 -6.96 -5.05 -0.52
N TYR A 49 -7.50 -6.27 -0.34
CA TYR A 49 -7.54 -7.28 -1.39
C TYR A 49 -8.27 -6.78 -2.64
N LYS A 50 -9.44 -6.15 -2.47
CA LYS A 50 -10.27 -5.67 -3.57
C LYS A 50 -9.57 -4.59 -4.39
N ILE A 51 -8.90 -3.62 -3.75
CA ILE A 51 -8.12 -2.57 -4.42
C ILE A 51 -7.03 -3.21 -5.30
N LEU A 52 -6.21 -4.09 -4.71
CA LEU A 52 -5.10 -4.75 -5.41
C LEU A 52 -5.57 -5.66 -6.55
N ARG A 53 -6.65 -6.43 -6.32
CA ARG A 53 -7.30 -7.25 -7.34
C ARG A 53 -7.81 -6.40 -8.50
N ASP A 54 -8.41 -5.25 -8.20
CA ASP A 54 -8.96 -4.38 -9.23
C ASP A 54 -7.86 -3.72 -10.06
N ILE A 55 -6.74 -3.28 -9.45
CA ILE A 55 -5.53 -2.83 -10.15
C ILE A 55 -5.03 -3.93 -11.10
N TYR A 56 -4.90 -5.16 -10.62
CA TYR A 56 -4.52 -6.30 -11.45
C TYR A 56 -5.47 -6.48 -12.64
N ARG A 57 -6.78 -6.44 -12.41
CA ARG A 57 -7.78 -6.64 -13.48
C ARG A 57 -7.78 -5.51 -14.51
N ILE A 58 -7.59 -4.27 -14.08
CA ILE A 58 -7.69 -3.08 -14.93
C ILE A 58 -6.43 -2.89 -15.77
N ILE A 59 -5.25 -3.19 -15.21
CA ILE A 59 -3.95 -2.90 -15.82
C ILE A 59 -3.17 -4.18 -16.13
N ILE A 60 -2.80 -4.96 -15.12
CA ILE A 60 -1.84 -6.08 -15.26
C ILE A 60 -2.38 -7.17 -16.18
N LYS A 61 -3.65 -7.55 -16.01
CA LYS A 61 -4.32 -8.54 -16.86
C LYS A 61 -4.43 -8.10 -18.34
N LYS A 62 -4.27 -6.80 -18.63
CA LYS A 62 -4.27 -6.25 -20.00
C LYS A 62 -2.85 -6.17 -20.61
N GLY A 63 -1.81 -6.59 -19.89
CA GLY A 63 -0.44 -6.70 -20.40
C GLY A 63 0.52 -5.59 -19.96
N TYR A 64 0.10 -4.65 -19.11
CA TYR A 64 0.94 -3.56 -18.62
C TYR A 64 1.46 -3.83 -17.20
N GLY A 65 2.66 -3.36 -16.88
CA GLY A 65 3.16 -3.43 -15.51
C GLY A 65 2.64 -2.29 -14.63
N VAL A 66 2.63 -2.52 -13.31
CA VAL A 66 2.27 -1.52 -12.30
C VAL A 66 3.32 -1.51 -11.20
N VAL A 67 3.64 -0.34 -10.68
CA VAL A 67 4.35 -0.18 -9.40
C VAL A 67 3.46 0.65 -8.48
N LEU A 68 3.27 0.20 -7.23
CA LEU A 68 2.79 1.10 -6.19
C LEU A 68 3.96 1.99 -5.76
N GLY A 69 4.06 3.15 -6.39
CA GLY A 69 5.18 4.09 -6.20
C GLY A 69 5.23 4.69 -4.81
N GLU A 70 4.08 4.74 -4.12
CA GLU A 70 4.00 5.09 -2.71
C GLU A 70 2.86 4.34 -2.03
N PHE A 71 3.13 3.84 -0.83
CA PHE A 71 2.13 3.40 0.14
C PHE A 71 2.71 3.55 1.56
N GLY A 72 1.84 3.54 2.57
CA GLY A 72 2.28 3.51 3.96
C GLY A 72 1.17 3.91 4.91
N TRP A 73 1.47 3.85 6.20
CA TRP A 73 0.60 4.34 7.27
C TRP A 73 1.38 5.25 8.20
N THR A 74 0.67 6.16 8.86
CA THR A 74 1.27 7.05 9.84
C THR A 74 1.56 6.31 11.14
N ASP A 75 2.61 6.71 11.86
CA ASP A 75 3.00 6.26 13.21
C ASP A 75 1.92 6.49 14.30
N ARG A 76 0.84 7.20 13.96
CA ARG A 76 -0.36 7.38 14.80
C ARG A 76 -1.16 6.08 14.99
N VAL A 77 -0.82 5.02 14.27
CA VAL A 77 -1.41 3.68 14.41
C VAL A 77 -0.54 2.85 15.36
N ASN A 78 -1.14 2.00 16.21
CA ASN A 78 -0.39 1.11 17.10
C ASN A 78 0.59 0.23 16.30
N LEU A 79 1.80 0.02 16.83
CA LEU A 79 2.90 -0.75 16.26
C LEU A 79 2.53 -2.15 15.78
N GLU A 80 1.87 -2.94 16.64
CA GLU A 80 1.51 -4.33 16.32
C GLU A 80 0.50 -4.38 15.17
N ASN A 81 -0.40 -3.41 15.15
CA ASN A 81 -1.45 -3.23 14.15
C ASN A 81 -0.86 -2.80 12.79
N LEU A 82 0.23 -2.02 12.81
CA LEU A 82 0.96 -1.54 11.65
C LEU A 82 1.70 -2.67 10.92
N ALA A 83 2.39 -3.54 11.65
CA ALA A 83 3.11 -4.67 11.06
C ALA A 83 2.16 -5.69 10.40
N GLU A 84 1.03 -6.03 11.04
CA GLU A 84 0.03 -6.93 10.46
C GLU A 84 -0.57 -6.36 9.15
N ARG A 85 -0.81 -5.03 9.11
CA ARG A 85 -1.29 -4.31 7.93
C ARG A 85 -0.28 -4.36 6.78
N ALA A 86 0.97 -4.02 7.06
CA ALA A 86 2.04 -4.03 6.08
C ALA A 86 2.23 -5.45 5.50
N GLU A 87 2.33 -6.47 6.36
CA GLU A 87 2.52 -7.86 5.96
C GLU A 87 1.38 -8.35 5.05
N TYR A 88 0.12 -8.11 5.45
CA TYR A 88 -1.04 -8.53 4.66
C TYR A 88 -1.09 -7.80 3.31
N PHE A 89 -0.88 -6.49 3.30
CA PHE A 89 -0.95 -5.67 2.09
C PHE A 89 0.15 -6.04 1.09
N ILE A 90 1.41 -6.10 1.53
CA ILE A 90 2.56 -6.45 0.69
C ILE A 90 2.43 -7.89 0.15
N THR A 91 2.09 -8.85 1.01
CA THR A 91 1.88 -10.24 0.58
C THR A 91 0.77 -10.35 -0.46
N THR A 92 -0.31 -9.58 -0.29
CA THR A 92 -1.42 -9.58 -1.25
C THR A 92 -1.02 -8.90 -2.56
N ALA A 93 -0.27 -7.80 -2.51
CA ALA A 93 0.23 -7.11 -3.71
C ALA A 93 1.19 -8.01 -4.51
N ASN A 94 2.08 -8.72 -3.82
CA ASN A 94 3.01 -9.69 -4.42
C ASN A 94 2.27 -10.82 -5.15
N LYS A 95 1.14 -11.33 -4.62
CA LYS A 95 0.30 -12.33 -5.31
C LYS A 95 -0.25 -11.83 -6.65
N PHE A 96 -0.40 -10.52 -6.81
CA PHE A 96 -0.85 -9.88 -8.05
C PHE A 96 0.30 -9.37 -8.93
N GLY A 97 1.57 -9.59 -8.54
CA GLY A 97 2.74 -9.11 -9.27
C GLY A 97 2.91 -7.59 -9.20
N ILE A 98 2.52 -6.96 -8.08
CA ILE A 98 2.59 -5.52 -7.88
C ILE A 98 3.72 -5.21 -6.88
N PRO A 99 4.87 -4.68 -7.33
CA PRO A 99 5.90 -4.15 -6.43
C PRO A 99 5.40 -2.92 -5.68
N CYS A 100 5.78 -2.81 -4.40
CA CYS A 100 5.37 -1.70 -3.53
C CYS A 100 6.59 -0.95 -3.01
N ILE A 101 6.57 0.37 -3.11
CA ILE A 101 7.58 1.27 -2.54
C ILE A 101 6.97 1.97 -1.33
N VAL A 102 7.54 1.71 -0.17
CA VAL A 102 7.07 2.32 1.06
C VAL A 102 7.48 3.78 1.13
N TRP A 103 6.55 4.64 1.50
CA TRP A 103 6.81 6.05 1.74
C TRP A 103 7.41 6.24 3.13
N ASP A 104 8.60 6.83 3.18
CA ASP A 104 9.27 7.25 4.41
C ASP A 104 9.67 8.73 4.27
N ASN A 105 9.04 9.59 5.06
CA ASN A 105 9.35 11.02 5.10
C ASN A 105 10.21 11.43 6.31
N GLY A 106 10.63 10.49 7.17
CA GLY A 106 11.32 10.77 8.43
C GLY A 106 10.47 11.52 9.47
N LEU A 107 9.15 11.61 9.28
CA LEU A 107 8.21 12.29 10.18
C LEU A 107 7.08 11.36 10.61
N ASP A 108 5.88 11.51 10.05
CA ASP A 108 4.70 10.73 10.38
C ASP A 108 4.63 9.38 9.66
N PHE A 109 5.36 9.18 8.55
CA PHE A 109 5.52 7.90 7.87
C PHE A 109 6.91 7.28 8.09
N ARG A 110 7.58 7.61 9.19
CA ARG A 110 8.96 7.20 9.44
C ARG A 110 9.09 5.68 9.64
N LEU A 111 10.12 5.09 9.03
CA LEU A 111 10.53 3.70 9.25
C LEU A 111 12.01 3.65 9.62
N PHE A 112 12.82 4.50 8.99
CA PHE A 112 14.25 4.63 9.23
C PHE A 112 14.60 6.01 9.80
N ASP A 113 15.10 6.03 11.03
CA ASP A 113 15.65 7.24 11.64
C ASP A 113 16.99 7.57 10.98
N ARG A 114 17.00 8.67 10.24
CA ARG A 114 18.16 9.16 9.47
C ARG A 114 19.24 9.80 10.35
N THR A 115 18.95 10.05 11.63
CA THR A 115 19.89 10.60 12.61
C THR A 115 20.60 9.49 13.36
N THR A 116 19.85 8.50 13.83
CA THR A 116 20.39 7.39 14.63
C THR A 116 20.79 6.17 13.79
N HIS A 117 20.36 6.11 12.53
CA HIS A 117 20.54 4.97 11.62
C HIS A 117 19.86 3.68 12.12
N VAL A 118 18.70 3.83 12.76
CA VAL A 118 17.91 2.73 13.33
C VAL A 118 16.59 2.58 12.56
N LEU A 119 16.20 1.33 12.30
CA LEU A 119 14.84 1.02 11.87
C LEU A 119 13.90 1.08 13.09
N GLU A 120 13.00 2.04 13.11
CA GLU A 120 12.05 2.24 14.21
C GLU A 120 10.99 1.12 14.27
N PHE A 121 10.63 0.58 13.11
CA PHE A 121 9.60 -0.44 12.96
C PHE A 121 10.14 -1.66 12.18
N PRO A 122 11.04 -2.45 12.78
CA PRO A 122 11.74 -3.53 12.07
C PRO A 122 10.79 -4.63 11.56
N ASP A 123 9.65 -4.84 12.24
CA ASP A 123 8.64 -5.82 11.82
C ASP A 123 7.76 -5.36 10.65
N TYR A 124 7.85 -4.08 10.25
CA TYR A 124 7.10 -3.53 9.11
C TYR A 124 7.60 -4.08 7.77
N ILE A 125 8.89 -4.39 7.68
CA ILE A 125 9.57 -4.86 6.47
C ILE A 125 10.18 -6.22 6.77
N LYS A 126 9.38 -7.28 6.66
CA LYS A 126 9.87 -8.65 6.71
C LYS A 126 10.24 -9.12 5.29
N PRO A 127 11.39 -9.78 5.09
CA PRO A 127 11.79 -10.33 3.80
C PRO A 127 10.87 -11.44 3.29
#